data_AF-A0A3C0E1B3-F1
#
_entry.id   AF-A0A3C0E1B3-F1
#
_cell.length_a   1.000
_cell.length_b   1.000
_cell.length_c   1.000
_cell.angle_alpha   90.00
_cell.angle_beta   90.00
_cell.angle_gamma   90.00
#
_symmetry.space_group_name_H-M   'P 1'
#
loop_
_entity.id
_entity.type
_entity.pdbx_description
1 polymer ?
#
loop_
_entity_poly.entity_id
_entity_poly.type
_entity_poly.pdbx_seq_one_letter_code
_entity_poly.pdbx_strand_id
1 'polypeptide(L)'
;MNRSLLALAMLASWTSCETHQPQPKVAQKPANGLTTARLYVTAENTDKRLSEDGVLEFESADQTLETEVAIFVNPAKKFQTYLGIGGAITDASAEVFSLLSEPQQQALLDAYF
;
A
#
# COMPACT_ATOMS: atom_id res chain seq x y z
N MET A 1 6.55 -62.36 45.59
CA MET A 1 5.97 -62.50 44.24
C MET A 1 4.68 -61.69 44.19
N ASN A 2 4.67 -60.63 43.37
CA ASN A 2 3.57 -59.81 42.84
C ASN A 2 2.25 -59.64 43.61
N ARG A 3 1.82 -58.37 43.76
CA ARG A 3 0.45 -57.92 43.40
C ARG A 3 0.16 -56.41 43.41
N SER A 4 1.11 -55.53 43.71
CA SER A 4 0.87 -54.07 43.79
C SER A 4 1.30 -53.23 42.58
N LEU A 5 1.47 -53.83 41.39
CA LEU A 5 2.08 -53.15 40.22
C LEU A 5 1.19 -53.06 38.97
N LEU A 6 -0.13 -53.14 39.14
CA LEU A 6 -1.09 -53.16 38.03
C LEU A 6 -2.19 -52.09 38.14
N ALA A 7 -1.89 -50.95 38.78
CA ALA A 7 -2.85 -49.87 38.98
C ALA A 7 -2.42 -48.50 38.41
N LEU A 8 -1.36 -48.41 37.59
CA LEU A 8 -0.80 -47.11 37.20
C LEU A 8 -0.45 -46.92 35.71
N ALA A 9 -1.02 -47.69 34.79
CA ALA A 9 -0.63 -47.64 33.37
C ALA A 9 -1.78 -47.48 32.35
N MET A 10 -2.95 -47.00 32.76
CA MET A 10 -4.10 -46.85 31.84
C MET A 10 -4.94 -45.57 32.09
N LEU A 11 -4.28 -44.45 32.40
CA LEU A 11 -4.94 -43.13 32.56
C LEU A 11 -4.06 -41.96 32.08
N ALA A 12 -3.17 -42.20 31.11
CA ALA A 12 -2.27 -41.16 30.56
C ALA A 12 -2.28 -41.08 29.03
N SER A 13 -3.27 -41.69 28.36
CA SER A 13 -3.55 -41.39 26.97
C SER A 13 -4.93 -40.77 26.94
N TRP A 14 -5.02 -39.44 26.91
CA TRP A 14 -6.12 -38.61 26.38
C TRP A 14 -5.93 -37.14 26.81
N THR A 15 -4.76 -36.53 26.58
CA THR A 15 -4.66 -35.05 26.55
C THR A 15 -3.53 -34.61 25.61
N SER A 16 -3.55 -35.07 24.35
CA SER A 16 -2.87 -34.35 23.26
C SER A 16 -3.92 -33.78 22.34
N CYS A 17 -4.68 -32.81 22.88
CA CYS A 17 -5.32 -31.81 22.07
C CYS A 17 -4.44 -30.58 22.18
N GLU A 18 -3.45 -30.48 21.29
CA GLU A 18 -2.71 -29.25 21.09
C GLU A 18 -3.69 -28.26 20.46
N THR A 19 -4.31 -27.45 21.30
CA THR A 19 -5.06 -26.29 20.84
C THR A 19 -4.04 -25.39 20.16
N HIS A 20 -4.07 -25.36 18.83
CA HIS A 20 -3.34 -24.39 18.04
C HIS A 20 -3.92 -23.01 18.37
N GLN A 21 -3.40 -22.41 19.44
CA GLN A 21 -3.67 -21.02 19.77
C GLN A 21 -3.23 -20.20 18.56
N PRO A 22 -4.13 -19.45 17.90
CA PRO A 22 -3.72 -18.56 16.82
C PRO A 22 -2.65 -17.62 17.38
N GLN A 23 -1.45 -17.71 16.81
CA GLN A 23 -0.33 -16.84 17.15
C GLN A 23 -0.81 -15.39 17.08
N PRO A 24 -0.53 -14.54 18.09
CA PRO A 24 -0.91 -13.14 18.05
C PRO A 24 -0.25 -12.51 16.83
N LYS A 25 -1.07 -12.14 15.83
CA LYS A 25 -0.60 -11.47 14.62
C LYS A 25 -0.01 -10.14 15.04
N VAL A 26 1.32 -10.06 14.98
CA VAL A 26 2.03 -8.81 15.26
C VAL A 26 1.65 -7.84 14.14
N ALA A 27 0.84 -6.85 14.50
CA ALA A 27 0.57 -5.69 13.66
C ALA A 27 1.90 -5.07 13.21
N GLN A 28 2.30 -5.34 11.97
CA GLN A 28 3.53 -4.78 11.42
C GLN A 28 3.25 -3.33 11.05
N LYS A 29 3.60 -2.40 11.96
CA LYS A 29 3.65 -0.97 11.66
C LYS A 29 4.57 -0.77 10.44
N PRO A 30 4.15 0.01 9.42
CA PRO A 30 5.01 0.24 8.26
C PRO A 30 6.36 0.78 8.72
N ALA A 31 7.44 0.13 8.27
CA ALA A 31 8.81 0.33 8.76
C ALA A 31 9.31 1.78 8.67
N ASN A 32 8.63 2.63 7.89
CA ASN A 32 9.06 3.99 7.56
C ASN A 32 8.22 5.10 8.23
N GLY A 33 7.28 4.78 9.13
CA GLY A 33 6.48 5.80 9.83
C GLY A 33 5.41 6.50 8.98
N LEU A 34 5.08 5.94 7.82
CA LEU A 34 3.98 6.41 6.97
C LEU A 34 2.62 6.14 7.66
N THR A 35 1.78 7.16 7.79
CA THR A 35 0.46 7.06 8.44
C THR A 35 -0.69 7.22 7.46
N THR A 36 -0.49 7.96 6.38
CA THR A 36 -1.52 8.25 5.38
C THR A 36 -0.99 8.23 3.96
N ALA A 37 -1.87 8.01 2.98
CA ALA A 37 -1.62 8.16 1.55
C ALA A 37 -2.66 9.11 0.92
N ARG A 38 -2.26 9.95 -0.03
CA ARG A 38 -3.19 10.79 -0.80
C ARG A 38 -3.52 10.11 -2.12
N LEU A 39 -4.81 10.05 -2.45
CA LEU A 39 -5.31 9.38 -3.64
C LEU A 39 -5.64 10.41 -4.72
N TYR A 40 -5.08 10.19 -5.91
CA TYR A 40 -5.37 10.96 -7.12
C TYR A 40 -5.84 10.03 -8.22
N VAL A 41 -6.95 10.37 -8.88
CA VAL A 41 -7.61 9.50 -9.86
C VAL A 41 -7.88 10.22 -11.18
N THR A 42 -7.57 9.55 -12.28
CA THR A 42 -8.07 9.85 -13.62
C THR A 42 -8.73 8.61 -14.16
N ALA A 43 -10.02 8.68 -14.52
CA ALA A 43 -10.77 7.53 -15.01
C ALA A 43 -11.55 7.87 -16.28
N GLU A 44 -11.44 6.98 -17.27
CA GLU A 44 -12.15 7.10 -18.55
C GLU A 44 -13.66 7.09 -18.34
N ASN A 45 -14.40 7.85 -19.17
CA ASN A 45 -15.87 7.96 -19.10
C ASN A 45 -16.44 8.42 -17.75
N THR A 46 -15.61 9.07 -16.93
CA THR A 46 -16.01 9.77 -15.70
C THR A 46 -15.50 11.21 -15.71
N ASP A 47 -15.97 12.01 -14.76
CA ASP A 47 -15.50 13.37 -14.52
C ASP A 47 -14.17 13.44 -13.74
N LYS A 48 -13.59 12.30 -13.36
CA LYS A 48 -12.31 12.25 -12.62
C LYS A 48 -11.14 12.58 -13.54
N ARG A 49 -10.48 13.72 -13.31
CA ARG A 49 -9.33 14.25 -14.07
C ARG A 49 -8.27 14.77 -13.11
N LEU A 50 -7.27 13.95 -12.78
CA LEU A 50 -6.29 14.22 -11.72
C LEU A 50 -6.98 14.66 -10.41
N SER A 51 -8.17 14.12 -10.14
CA SER A 51 -9.00 14.53 -9.02
C SER A 51 -8.42 13.94 -7.74
N GLU A 52 -8.23 14.76 -6.71
CA GLU A 52 -7.96 14.28 -5.36
C GLU A 52 -9.21 13.57 -4.83
N ASP A 53 -9.07 12.28 -4.56
CA ASP A 53 -10.17 11.37 -4.23
C ASP A 53 -10.10 10.91 -2.76
N GLY A 54 -9.33 11.63 -1.95
CA GLY A 54 -9.26 11.48 -0.50
C GLY A 54 -7.87 11.14 0.06
N VAL A 55 -7.85 10.98 1.38
CA VAL A 55 -6.69 10.53 2.15
C VAL A 55 -7.02 9.17 2.75
N LEU A 56 -6.17 8.18 2.52
CA LEU A 56 -6.26 6.83 3.05
C LEU A 56 -5.35 6.70 4.26
N GLU A 57 -5.80 6.04 5.33
CA GLU A 57 -4.98 5.74 6.49
C GLU A 57 -4.36 4.35 6.36
N PHE A 58 -3.10 4.21 6.80
CA PHE A 58 -2.45 2.90 6.84
C PHE A 58 -2.92 2.12 8.07
N GLU A 59 -3.40 0.92 7.83
CA GLU A 59 -3.86 0.01 8.86
C GLU A 59 -3.02 -1.27 8.91
N SER A 60 -3.17 -2.03 10.00
CA SER A 60 -2.53 -3.33 10.11
C SER A 60 -3.21 -4.32 9.18
N ALA A 61 -2.44 -4.93 8.29
CA ALA A 61 -2.94 -5.94 7.36
C ALA A 61 -2.54 -7.35 7.81
N ASP A 62 -3.44 -8.30 7.59
CA ASP A 62 -3.15 -9.73 7.71
C ASP A 62 -2.51 -10.27 6.43
N GLN A 63 -1.92 -11.47 6.52
CA GLN A 63 -1.47 -12.20 5.34
C GLN A 63 -2.66 -12.42 4.39
N THR A 64 -2.57 -11.83 3.19
CA THR A 64 -3.62 -11.92 2.17
C THR A 64 -3.78 -13.34 1.64
N LEU A 65 -5.01 -13.72 1.31
CA LEU A 65 -5.32 -15.00 0.70
C LEU A 65 -4.91 -15.02 -0.79
N GLU A 66 -4.71 -16.20 -1.37
CA GLU A 66 -4.39 -16.33 -2.80
C GLU A 66 -5.54 -15.87 -3.72
N THR A 67 -6.74 -15.71 -3.17
CA THR A 67 -7.92 -15.20 -3.88
C THR A 67 -7.99 -13.66 -3.91
N GLU A 68 -7.10 -12.98 -3.21
CA GLU A 68 -7.09 -11.52 -3.09
C GLU A 68 -6.00 -10.90 -3.95
N VAL A 69 -6.25 -9.67 -4.44
CA VAL A 69 -5.25 -8.91 -5.18
C VAL A 69 -4.44 -8.08 -4.19
N ALA A 70 -3.14 -8.38 -4.09
CA ALA A 70 -2.21 -7.67 -3.22
C ALA A 70 -0.93 -7.29 -3.97
N ILE A 71 -0.41 -6.09 -3.67
CA ILE A 71 0.85 -5.58 -4.23
C ILE A 71 1.84 -5.37 -3.08
N PHE A 72 3.02 -5.98 -3.18
CA PHE A 72 4.08 -5.86 -2.19
C PHE A 72 5.25 -5.06 -2.74
N VAL A 73 5.64 -4.01 -2.02
CA VAL A 73 6.80 -3.17 -2.38
C VAL A 73 7.97 -3.54 -1.47
N ASN A 74 9.13 -3.86 -2.05
CA ASN A 74 10.37 -4.10 -1.30
C ASN A 74 11.30 -2.88 -1.42
N PRO A 75 11.42 -2.03 -0.38
CA PRO A 75 12.24 -0.83 -0.44
C PRO A 75 13.75 -1.11 -0.55
N ALA A 76 14.23 -2.31 -0.26
CA ALA A 76 15.65 -2.65 -0.35
C ALA A 76 16.09 -2.97 -1.80
N LYS A 77 15.15 -3.31 -2.69
CA LYS A 77 15.42 -3.48 -4.12
C LYS A 77 15.30 -2.13 -4.83
N LYS A 78 16.42 -1.61 -5.32
CA LYS A 78 16.50 -0.29 -5.97
C LYS A 78 16.75 -0.44 -7.48
N PHE A 79 16.27 0.54 -8.23
CA PHE A 79 16.48 0.67 -9.68
C PHE A 79 17.12 2.04 -9.97
N GLN A 80 16.87 2.61 -11.15
CA GLN A 80 17.36 3.93 -11.52
C GLN A 80 16.79 5.04 -10.63
N THR A 81 17.58 6.09 -10.42
CA THR A 81 17.09 7.34 -9.84
C THR A 81 16.14 8.02 -10.81
N TYR A 82 14.99 8.46 -10.31
CA TYR A 82 14.03 9.24 -11.08
C TYR A 82 14.45 10.71 -11.12
N LEU A 83 14.65 11.26 -12.32
CA LEU A 83 15.04 12.67 -12.50
C LEU A 83 13.83 13.62 -12.43
N GLY A 84 12.78 13.32 -13.18
CA GLY A 84 11.57 14.15 -13.26
C GLY A 84 10.73 13.82 -14.49
N ILE A 85 9.60 14.51 -14.60
CA ILE A 85 8.69 14.52 -15.77
C ILE A 85 8.38 15.98 -16.12
N GLY A 86 8.08 16.23 -17.39
CA GLY A 86 7.75 17.57 -17.88
C GLY A 86 7.22 17.55 -19.30
N GLY A 87 7.08 18.74 -19.88
CA GLY A 87 6.70 18.95 -21.27
C GLY A 87 7.81 19.64 -22.07
N ALA A 88 7.67 19.63 -23.40
CA ALA A 88 8.57 20.35 -24.29
C ALA A 88 8.12 21.82 -24.41
N ILE A 89 9.05 22.75 -24.24
CA ILE A 89 8.85 24.18 -24.52
C ILE A 89 9.43 24.45 -25.90
N THR A 90 8.56 24.55 -26.90
CA THR A 90 8.89 24.77 -28.32
C THR A 90 8.47 26.16 -28.79
N ASP A 91 9.00 26.63 -29.92
CA ASP A 91 8.60 27.91 -30.54
C ASP A 91 7.08 27.99 -30.73
N ALA A 92 6.45 26.91 -31.20
CA ALA A 92 5.01 26.84 -31.37
C ALA A 92 4.25 26.96 -30.02
N SER A 93 4.74 26.32 -28.97
CA SER A 93 4.13 26.45 -27.63
C SER A 93 4.30 27.86 -27.06
N ALA A 94 5.43 28.52 -27.32
CA ALA A 94 5.70 29.87 -26.87
C ALA A 94 4.84 30.90 -27.63
N GLU A 95 4.67 30.72 -28.94
CA GLU A 95 3.78 31.56 -29.75
C GLU A 95 2.35 31.47 -29.23
N VAL A 96 1.80 30.26 -29.07
CA VAL A 96 0.43 30.07 -28.56
C VAL A 96 0.28 30.60 -27.13
N PHE A 97 1.27 30.38 -26.27
CA PHE A 97 1.28 30.90 -24.89
C PHE A 97 1.24 32.43 -24.87
N SER A 98 1.98 33.09 -25.76
CA SER A 98 2.03 34.56 -25.84
C SER A 98 0.71 35.21 -26.24
N LEU A 99 -0.18 34.45 -26.90
CA LEU A 99 -1.52 34.90 -27.26
C LEU A 99 -2.50 34.92 -26.07
N LEU A 100 -2.16 34.26 -24.95
CA LEU A 100 -2.98 34.26 -23.74
C LEU A 100 -2.85 35.59 -23.00
N SER A 101 -3.92 35.98 -22.29
CA SER A 101 -3.83 37.12 -21.35
C SER A 101 -2.87 36.82 -20.19
N GLU A 102 -2.28 37.84 -19.58
CA GLU A 102 -1.36 37.65 -18.44
C GLU A 102 -1.93 36.77 -17.32
N PRO A 103 -3.21 36.91 -16.89
CA PRO A 103 -3.77 36.01 -15.88
C PRO A 103 -3.86 34.54 -16.34
N GLN A 104 -4.12 34.29 -17.62
CA GLN A 104 -4.20 32.93 -18.18
C GLN A 104 -2.81 32.31 -18.36
N GLN A 105 -1.82 33.11 -18.73
CA GLN A 105 -0.43 32.68 -18.77
C GLN A 105 0.02 32.17 -17.39
N GLN A 106 -0.26 32.94 -16.33
CA GLN A 106 0.07 32.53 -14.97
C GLN A 106 -0.70 31.27 -14.54
N ALA A 107 -2.01 31.22 -14.79
CA ALA A 107 -2.82 30.05 -14.44
C ALA A 107 -2.35 28.77 -15.14
N LEU A 108 -1.84 28.86 -16.38
CA LEU A 108 -1.27 27.72 -17.08
C LEU A 108 0.05 27.27 -16.43
N LEU A 109 0.94 28.21 -16.07
CA LEU A 109 2.21 27.89 -15.42
C LEU A 109 1.98 27.20 -14.07
N ASP A 110 1.09 27.74 -13.23
CA ASP A 110 0.75 27.17 -11.92
C ASP A 110 0.12 25.76 -12.01
N ALA A 111 -0.52 25.45 -13.14
CA ALA A 111 -1.11 24.13 -13.37
C ALA A 111 -0.09 23.08 -13.80
N TYR A 112 1.02 23.48 -14.43
CA TYR A 112 2.04 22.57 -14.96
C TYR A 112 3.28 22.44 -14.07
N PHE A 113 3.59 23.45 -13.26
CA PHE A 113 4.83 23.58 -12.50
C PHE A 113 4.57 24.03 -11.06
#